data_AF-A0A958VUP4-F1
#
_entry.id   AF-A0A958VUP4-F1
#
_cell.length_a   1.000
_cell.length_b   1.000
_cell.length_c   1.000
_cell.angle_alpha   90.00
_cell.angle_beta   90.00
_cell.angle_gamma   90.00
#
_symmetry.space_group_name_H-M   'P 1'
#
loop_
_entity.id
_entity.type
_entity.pdbx_description
1 polymer ?
#
loop_
_entity_poly.entity_id
_entity_poly.type
_entity_poly.pdbx_seq_one_letter_code
_entity_poly.pdbx_strand_id
1 'polypeptide(L)'
;MFLEKQFLIANKWLRFSIASVLVASTLFLIWSILNSPNANAHTLYILTLTVNLVLLALVFVSMDTVINSHGVTVFSKPWLLKKKFSWSEVNHIEVRKIIPTQEFGYATGPGILFGYKTKTGYVIKGDDAMVLETKNNGRIVVGTQKPKSVYQFLKSLKKTV
;
A
#
# COMPACT_ATOMS: atom_id res chain seq x y z
N MET A 1 -19.12 -6.54 8.52
CA MET A 1 -18.12 -6.33 7.44
C MET A 1 -16.99 -5.51 8.03
N PHE A 2 -15.75 -5.96 7.90
CA PHE A 2 -14.57 -5.22 8.38
C PHE A 2 -13.92 -4.47 7.22
N LEU A 3 -13.57 -3.21 7.47
CA LEU A 3 -12.97 -2.29 6.50
C LEU A 3 -11.74 -1.64 7.13
N GLU A 4 -10.62 -1.75 6.44
CA GLU A 4 -9.38 -1.09 6.84
C GLU A 4 -8.77 -0.34 5.66
N LYS A 5 -8.59 0.97 5.83
CA LYS A 5 -7.90 1.81 4.86
C LYS A 5 -6.53 2.19 5.40
N GLN A 6 -5.50 1.81 4.68
CA GLN A 6 -4.12 2.10 5.03
C GLN A 6 -3.51 3.03 3.98
N PHE A 7 -2.73 3.99 4.45
CA PHE A 7 -1.96 4.88 3.58
C PHE A 7 -0.48 4.70 3.88
N LEU A 8 0.34 4.83 2.83
CA LEU A 8 1.80 4.86 2.94
C LEU A 8 2.21 5.99 3.90
N ILE A 9 1.85 7.22 3.53
CA ILE A 9 2.08 8.40 4.36
C ILE A 9 0.81 8.66 5.16
N ALA A 10 0.70 8.15 6.39
CA ALA A 10 -0.52 8.35 7.19
C ALA A 10 -0.52 9.65 8.01
N ASN A 11 0.65 10.19 8.34
CA ASN A 11 0.75 11.41 9.14
C ASN A 11 0.25 12.62 8.33
N LYS A 12 -0.81 13.28 8.82
CA LYS A 12 -1.44 14.44 8.17
C LYS A 12 -0.48 15.63 8.06
N TRP A 13 0.36 15.86 9.07
CA TRP A 13 1.36 16.93 9.05
C TRP A 13 2.38 16.70 7.95
N LEU A 14 2.88 15.47 7.82
CA LEU A 14 3.82 15.14 6.75
C LEU A 14 3.20 15.33 5.35
N ARG A 15 1.92 14.97 5.17
CA ARG A 15 1.20 15.25 3.91
C ARG A 15 1.07 16.75 3.65
N PHE A 16 0.77 17.53 4.69
CA PHE A 16 0.68 18.98 4.59
C PHE A 16 2.04 19.60 4.23
N SER A 17 3.13 19.15 4.86
CA SER A 17 4.49 19.58 4.51
C SER A 17 4.83 19.25 3.06
N ILE A 18 4.54 18.04 2.58
CA ILE A 18 4.76 17.66 1.17
C ILE A 18 3.91 18.55 0.25
N ALA A 19 2.63 18.78 0.58
CA ALA A 19 1.76 19.64 -0.21
C ALA A 19 2.29 21.09 -0.28
N SER A 20 2.79 21.63 0.83
CA SER A 20 3.41 22.95 0.87
C SER A 20 4.65 23.03 -0.03
N VAL A 21 5.50 22.00 -0.01
CA VAL A 21 6.68 21.92 -0.88
C VAL A 21 6.28 21.84 -2.35
N LEU A 22 5.28 21.03 -2.69
CA LEU A 22 4.74 20.93 -4.05
C LEU A 22 4.20 22.27 -4.57
N VAL A 23 3.45 22.99 -3.73
CA VAL A 23 2.91 24.32 -4.10
C VAL A 23 4.05 25.31 -4.29
N ALA A 24 4.99 25.38 -3.36
CA ALA A 24 6.13 26.30 -3.44
C ALA A 24 7.00 26.03 -4.67
N SER A 25 7.32 24.76 -4.96
CA SER A 25 8.14 24.40 -6.12
C SER A 25 7.43 24.69 -7.45
N THR A 26 6.12 24.46 -7.53
CA THR A 26 5.31 24.80 -8.71
C THR A 26 5.21 26.32 -8.91
N LEU A 27 5.00 27.10 -7.85
CA LEU A 27 4.98 28.57 -7.95
C LEU A 27 6.34 29.12 -8.38
N PHE A 28 7.43 28.57 -7.82
CA PHE A 28 8.78 28.93 -8.24
C PHE A 28 9.05 28.59 -9.70
N LEU A 29 8.61 27.42 -10.17
CA LEU A 29 8.74 27.01 -11.56
C LEU A 29 7.98 27.97 -12.50
N ILE A 30 6.74 28.33 -12.16
CA ILE A 30 5.94 29.30 -12.93
C ILE A 30 6.64 30.67 -12.94
N TRP A 31 7.07 31.16 -11.78
CA TRP A 31 7.79 32.43 -11.67
C TRP A 31 9.08 32.44 -12.50
N SER A 32 9.85 31.35 -12.49
CA SER A 32 11.07 31.19 -13.29
C SER A 32 10.79 31.28 -14.79
N ILE A 33 9.73 30.63 -15.27
CA ILE A 33 9.35 30.64 -16.68
C ILE A 33 8.91 32.04 -17.13
N LEU A 34 8.18 32.77 -16.29
CA LEU A 34 7.66 34.10 -16.61
C LEU A 34 8.73 35.19 -16.60
N ASN A 35 9.68 35.15 -15.68
CA ASN A 35 10.65 36.24 -15.47
C ASN A 35 12.00 36.01 -16.16
N SER A 36 12.38 34.75 -16.35
CA SER A 36 13.67 34.38 -16.94
C SER A 36 13.49 33.20 -17.90
N PRO A 37 12.82 33.39 -19.05
CA PRO A 37 12.67 32.36 -20.06
C PRO A 37 14.04 32.00 -20.67
N ASN A 38 14.75 31.10 -20.00
CA ASN A 38 16.01 30.56 -20.48
C ASN A 38 15.70 29.32 -21.34
N ALA A 39 15.90 29.44 -22.65
CA ALA A 39 15.70 28.36 -23.62
C ALA A 39 16.56 27.12 -23.35
N ASN A 40 17.58 27.20 -22.49
CA ASN A 40 18.42 26.06 -22.13
C ASN A 40 18.00 25.41 -20.78
N ALA A 41 16.99 25.95 -20.09
CA ALA A 41 16.55 25.45 -18.78
C ALA A 41 15.50 24.32 -18.84
N HIS A 42 15.14 23.85 -20.04
CA HIS A 42 14.11 22.81 -20.24
C HIS A 42 14.36 21.55 -19.42
N THR A 43 15.61 21.11 -19.29
CA THR A 43 15.98 19.93 -18.48
C THR A 43 15.60 20.10 -17.01
N LEU A 44 15.82 21.28 -16.43
CA LEU A 44 15.50 21.57 -15.04
C LEU A 44 13.98 21.63 -14.81
N TYR A 45 13.23 22.14 -15.78
CA TYR A 45 11.77 22.19 -15.71
C TYR A 45 11.16 20.80 -15.75
N ILE A 46 11.62 19.95 -16.67
CA ILE A 46 11.18 18.56 -16.78
C ILE A 46 11.52 17.79 -15.50
N LEU A 47 12.74 17.96 -14.97
CA LEU A 47 13.14 17.31 -13.73
C LEU A 47 12.27 17.74 -12.55
N THR A 48 12.04 19.05 -12.38
CA THR A 48 11.20 19.60 -11.31
C THR A 48 9.77 19.07 -11.39
N LEU A 49 9.18 19.05 -12.58
CA LEU A 49 7.85 18.50 -12.81
C LEU A 49 7.79 17.00 -12.50
N THR A 50 8.80 16.23 -12.92
CA THR A 50 8.88 14.79 -12.66
C THR A 50 8.94 14.50 -11.17
N VAL A 51 9.79 15.23 -10.42
CA VAL A 51 9.90 15.08 -8.96
C VAL A 51 8.57 15.42 -8.28
N ASN A 52 7.91 16.50 -8.69
CA ASN A 52 6.60 16.88 -8.14
C ASN A 52 5.53 15.80 -8.40
N LEU A 53 5.50 15.22 -9.61
CA LEU A 53 4.57 14.14 -9.95
C LEU A 53 4.82 12.87 -9.11
N VAL A 54 6.08 12.51 -8.90
CA VAL A 54 6.45 11.36 -8.05
C VAL A 54 6.03 11.61 -6.60
N LEU A 55 6.34 12.77 -6.03
CA LEU A 55 5.95 13.13 -4.67
C LEU A 55 4.43 13.13 -4.50
N LEU A 56 3.70 13.68 -5.47
CA LEU A 56 2.24 13.66 -5.49
C LEU A 56 1.72 12.23 -5.51
N ALA A 57 2.26 11.37 -6.37
CA ALA A 57 1.87 9.96 -6.46
C ALA A 57 2.05 9.22 -5.12
N LEU A 58 3.17 9.44 -4.43
CA LEU A 58 3.47 8.82 -3.13
C LEU A 58 2.45 9.17 -2.04
N VAL A 59 1.90 10.40 -2.04
CA VAL A 59 0.86 10.82 -1.07
C VAL A 59 -0.45 10.06 -1.26
N PHE A 60 -0.75 9.63 -2.49
CA PHE A 60 -1.97 8.90 -2.83
C PHE A 60 -1.87 7.38 -2.72
N VAL A 61 -0.68 6.83 -2.47
CA VAL A 61 -0.48 5.39 -2.28
C VAL A 61 -1.27 4.91 -1.05
N SER A 62 -2.21 3.99 -1.30
CA SER A 62 -3.10 3.46 -0.27
C SER A 62 -3.53 2.03 -0.58
N MET A 63 -3.93 1.32 0.47
CA MET A 63 -4.43 -0.04 0.41
C MET A 63 -5.72 -0.11 1.22
N ASP A 64 -6.81 -0.47 0.55
CA ASP A 64 -8.09 -0.75 1.18
C ASP A 64 -8.25 -2.27 1.31
N THR A 65 -8.42 -2.76 2.54
CA THR A 65 -8.68 -4.17 2.85
C THR A 65 -10.11 -4.31 3.36
N VAL A 66 -10.84 -5.24 2.73
CA VAL A 66 -12.23 -5.55 3.07
C VAL A 66 -12.34 -7.02 3.43
N ILE A 67 -12.87 -7.33 4.61
CA ILE A 67 -13.13 -8.70 5.05
C ILE A 67 -14.64 -8.84 5.30
N ASN A 68 -15.26 -9.83 4.65
CA ASN A 68 -16.69 -10.08 4.76
C ASN A 68 -17.01 -11.58 4.77
N SER A 69 -18.29 -11.94 4.74
CA SER A 69 -18.74 -13.34 4.73
C SER A 69 -18.36 -14.13 3.48
N HIS A 70 -17.96 -13.48 2.39
CA HIS A 70 -17.59 -14.12 1.12
C HIS A 70 -16.09 -14.30 0.97
N GLY A 71 -15.28 -13.41 1.56
CA GLY A 71 -13.83 -13.49 1.44
C GLY A 71 -13.10 -12.23 1.90
N VAL A 72 -11.87 -12.11 1.40
CA VAL A 72 -10.99 -10.95 1.58
C VAL A 72 -10.84 -10.25 0.24
N THR A 73 -10.99 -8.93 0.21
CA THR A 73 -10.69 -8.10 -0.96
C THR A 73 -9.63 -7.09 -0.58
N VAL A 74 -8.56 -7.04 -1.37
CA VAL A 74 -7.49 -6.06 -1.26
C VAL A 74 -7.54 -5.16 -2.49
N PHE A 75 -7.49 -3.85 -2.25
CA PHE A 75 -7.47 -2.85 -3.32
C PHE A 75 -6.31 -1.89 -3.12
N SER A 76 -5.34 -1.95 -4.03
CA SER A 76 -4.12 -1.15 -3.98
C SER A 76 -4.19 0.02 -4.96
N LYS A 77 -4.06 1.24 -4.45
CA LYS A 77 -4.02 2.51 -5.20
C LYS A 77 -2.58 3.06 -5.19
N PRO A 78 -2.12 3.72 -6.27
CA PRO A 78 -2.87 4.15 -7.46
C PRO A 78 -2.99 3.10 -8.58
N TRP A 79 -2.38 1.92 -8.44
CA TRP A 79 -2.35 0.91 -9.52
C TRP A 79 -3.70 0.28 -9.90
N LEU A 80 -4.80 0.68 -9.26
CA LEU A 80 -6.15 0.14 -9.47
C LEU A 80 -6.22 -1.39 -9.37
N LEU A 81 -5.29 -2.01 -8.65
CA LEU A 81 -5.20 -3.45 -8.51
C LEU A 81 -6.17 -3.94 -7.44
N LYS A 82 -7.25 -4.56 -7.89
CA LYS A 82 -8.23 -5.21 -7.01
C LYS A 82 -8.05 -6.72 -7.07
N LYS A 83 -7.82 -7.34 -5.91
CA LYS A 83 -7.68 -8.79 -5.76
C LYS A 83 -8.68 -9.28 -4.73
N LYS A 84 -9.38 -10.37 -5.06
CA LYS A 84 -10.39 -10.98 -4.20
C LYS A 84 -10.01 -12.44 -3.98
N PHE A 85 -10.09 -12.86 -2.73
CA PHE A 85 -9.81 -14.22 -2.29
C PHE A 85 -11.04 -14.77 -1.61
N SER A 86 -11.62 -15.84 -2.15
CA SER A 86 -12.83 -16.44 -1.61
C SER A 86 -12.51 -17.34 -0.42
N TRP A 87 -13.37 -17.38 0.59
CA TRP A 87 -13.19 -18.36 1.68
C TRP A 87 -13.22 -19.80 1.21
N SER A 88 -13.84 -20.10 0.07
CA SER A 88 -13.86 -21.45 -0.53
C SER A 88 -12.47 -21.92 -0.98
N GLU A 89 -11.54 -20.99 -1.20
CA GLU A 89 -10.17 -21.25 -1.68
C GLU A 89 -9.16 -21.31 -0.52
N VAL A 90 -9.56 -20.91 0.68
CA VAL A 90 -8.72 -20.79 1.87
C VAL A 90 -8.90 -22.00 2.78
N ASN A 91 -7.80 -22.66 3.12
CA ASN A 91 -7.75 -23.79 4.05
C ASN A 91 -7.48 -23.35 5.49
N HIS A 92 -6.55 -22.42 5.68
CA HIS A 92 -6.13 -21.97 6.99
C HIS A 92 -5.90 -20.46 7.01
N ILE A 93 -6.18 -19.83 8.15
CA ILE A 93 -6.03 -18.40 8.37
C ILE A 93 -5.25 -18.20 9.66
N GLU A 94 -4.25 -17.33 9.61
CA GLU A 94 -3.44 -16.96 10.76
C GLU A 94 -3.31 -15.44 10.83
N VAL A 95 -3.40 -14.85 12.01
CA VAL A 95 -3.08 -13.43 12.23
C VAL A 95 -1.81 -13.37 13.06
N ARG A 96 -0.70 -12.97 12.44
CA ARG A 96 0.61 -12.96 13.08
C ARG A 96 1.50 -11.83 12.59
N LYS A 97 2.60 -11.65 13.30
CA LYS A 97 3.71 -10.83 12.81
C LYS A 97 4.45 -11.54 11.69
N ILE A 98 4.83 -10.77 10.70
CA ILE A 98 5.65 -11.17 9.56
C ILE A 98 6.97 -10.42 9.62
N ILE A 99 8.02 -11.07 9.14
CA ILE A 99 9.32 -10.41 8.93
C ILE A 99 9.52 -10.36 7.41
N PRO A 100 9.19 -9.24 6.74
CA PRO A 100 9.12 -9.19 5.28
C PRO A 100 10.42 -9.64 4.59
N THR A 101 11.56 -9.27 5.17
CA THR A 101 12.90 -9.61 4.64
C THR A 101 13.14 -11.12 4.59
N GLN A 102 12.81 -11.83 5.68
CA GLN A 102 12.94 -13.28 5.76
C GLN A 102 11.87 -14.00 4.93
N GLU A 103 10.68 -13.41 4.83
CA GLU A 103 9.52 -14.05 4.24
C GLU A 103 9.39 -13.88 2.74
N PHE A 104 9.94 -12.80 2.17
CA PHE A 104 9.85 -12.48 0.74
C PHE A 104 11.23 -12.32 0.08
N GLY A 105 12.33 -12.34 0.85
CA GLY A 105 13.70 -12.30 0.32
C GLY A 105 14.23 -10.89 0.01
N TYR A 106 13.47 -9.85 0.31
CA TYR A 106 13.89 -8.46 0.14
C TYR A 106 13.25 -7.54 1.19
N ALA A 107 14.00 -6.50 1.58
CA ALA A 107 13.49 -5.40 2.38
C ALA A 107 12.83 -4.40 1.43
N THR A 108 11.51 -4.38 1.33
CA THR A 108 10.84 -3.31 0.57
C THR A 108 9.70 -2.72 1.35
N GLY A 109 9.56 -1.40 1.18
CA GLY A 109 8.47 -0.61 1.68
C GLY A 109 7.13 -0.95 1.00
N PRO A 110 6.27 0.06 0.78
CA PRO A 110 4.87 -0.17 0.44
C PRO A 110 4.68 -0.90 -0.89
N GLY A 111 3.93 -2.00 -0.92
CA GLY A 111 3.56 -2.62 -2.19
C GLY A 111 2.99 -4.04 -2.15
N ILE A 112 2.90 -4.60 -3.35
CA ILE A 112 2.66 -6.04 -3.57
C ILE A 112 4.02 -6.71 -3.53
N LEU A 113 4.17 -7.70 -2.66
CA LEU A 113 5.36 -8.49 -2.47
C LEU A 113 5.16 -9.85 -3.14
N PHE A 114 6.05 -10.25 -4.05
CA PHE A 114 6.17 -11.61 -4.54
C PHE A 114 7.33 -12.31 -3.84
N GLY A 115 7.08 -13.44 -3.18
CA GLY A 115 8.13 -14.21 -2.49
C GLY A 115 8.56 -15.44 -3.27
N TYR A 116 9.44 -16.25 -2.68
CA TYR A 116 9.73 -17.59 -3.19
C TYR A 116 8.47 -18.47 -3.16
N LYS A 117 8.29 -19.30 -4.21
CA LYS A 117 7.09 -20.15 -4.46
C LYS A 117 5.81 -19.33 -4.70
N THR A 118 4.64 -19.93 -4.50
CA THR A 118 3.29 -19.37 -4.67
C THR A 118 2.89 -18.38 -3.55
N LYS A 119 3.86 -17.56 -3.09
CA LYS A 119 3.69 -16.64 -1.96
C LYS A 119 3.50 -15.21 -2.45
N THR A 120 2.36 -14.60 -2.14
CA THR A 120 2.04 -13.22 -2.52
C THR A 120 1.66 -12.41 -1.28
N GLY A 121 2.33 -11.29 -1.05
CA GLY A 121 2.05 -10.34 0.02
C GLY A 121 1.44 -9.05 -0.50
N TYR A 122 0.54 -8.47 0.28
CA TYR A 122 -0.05 -7.15 0.08
C TYR A 122 0.17 -6.37 1.36
N VAL A 123 1.26 -5.60 1.43
CA VAL A 123 1.69 -4.92 2.65
C VAL A 123 2.13 -3.51 2.30
N ILE A 124 1.48 -2.52 2.91
CA ILE A 124 1.85 -1.12 2.70
C ILE A 124 2.81 -0.60 3.79
N LYS A 125 2.69 -1.13 5.01
CA LYS A 125 3.54 -0.81 6.17
C LYS A 125 3.26 -1.76 7.34
N GLY A 126 4.15 -1.74 8.33
CA GLY A 126 4.03 -2.53 9.56
C GLY A 126 4.45 -3.99 9.38
N ASP A 127 4.40 -4.72 10.49
CA ASP A 127 4.80 -6.12 10.61
C ASP A 127 3.63 -7.05 10.94
N ASP A 128 2.45 -6.55 11.28
CA ASP A 128 1.26 -7.38 11.51
C ASP A 128 0.55 -7.73 10.18
N ALA A 129 0.18 -9.00 10.01
CA ALA A 129 -0.52 -9.47 8.82
C ALA A 129 -1.51 -10.61 9.10
N MET A 130 -2.51 -10.69 8.23
CA MET A 130 -3.38 -11.85 8.06
C MET A 130 -2.83 -12.72 6.94
N VAL A 131 -2.47 -13.96 7.26
CA VAL A 131 -1.94 -14.95 6.34
C VAL A 131 -3.05 -15.92 5.98
N LEU A 132 -3.30 -16.09 4.69
CA LEU A 132 -4.26 -17.04 4.13
C LEU A 132 -3.47 -18.16 3.42
N GLU A 133 -3.66 -19.39 3.86
CA GLU A 133 -3.14 -20.56 3.17
C GLU A 133 -4.23 -21.12 2.25
N THR A 134 -3.93 -21.17 0.96
CA THR A 134 -4.88 -21.60 -0.06
C THR A 134 -4.80 -23.10 -0.31
N LYS A 135 -5.88 -23.67 -0.88
CA LYS A 135 -5.96 -25.08 -1.30
C LYS A 135 -4.85 -25.52 -2.24
N ASN A 136 -4.33 -24.62 -3.05
CA ASN A 136 -3.26 -24.90 -4.02
C ASN A 136 -1.86 -24.72 -3.42
N ASN A 137 -1.70 -24.84 -2.10
CA ASN A 137 -0.48 -24.57 -1.35
C ASN A 137 0.12 -23.16 -1.57
N GLY A 138 -0.67 -22.22 -2.08
CA GLY A 138 -0.31 -20.80 -2.16
C GLY A 138 -0.52 -20.10 -0.83
N ARG A 139 0.33 -19.13 -0.52
CA ARG A 139 0.23 -18.34 0.72
C ARG A 139 0.04 -16.86 0.38
N ILE A 140 -1.07 -16.30 0.84
CA ILE A 140 -1.40 -14.89 0.64
C ILE A 140 -1.22 -14.16 1.96
N VAL A 141 -0.44 -13.10 1.98
CA VAL A 141 -0.19 -12.29 3.17
C VAL A 141 -0.83 -10.93 2.98
N VAL A 142 -1.68 -10.50 3.90
CA VAL A 142 -2.35 -9.19 3.84
C VAL A 142 -1.99 -8.41 5.10
N GLY A 143 -1.20 -7.35 4.94
CA GLY A 143 -0.77 -6.50 6.07
C GLY A 143 -1.95 -5.77 6.71
N THR A 144 -1.90 -5.60 8.04
CA THR A 144 -2.92 -4.91 8.83
C THR A 144 -2.27 -4.02 9.89
N GLN A 145 -2.92 -2.92 10.24
CA GLN A 145 -2.58 -2.06 11.38
C GLN A 145 -3.54 -2.28 12.54
N LYS A 146 -4.47 -3.24 12.41
CA LYS A 146 -5.50 -3.57 13.41
C LYS A 146 -5.60 -5.09 13.61
N PRO A 147 -4.49 -5.79 13.95
CA PRO A 147 -4.49 -7.26 14.07
C PRO A 147 -5.54 -7.79 15.03
N LYS A 148 -5.73 -7.13 16.19
CA LYS A 148 -6.76 -7.50 17.18
C LYS A 148 -8.17 -7.45 16.60
N SER A 149 -8.50 -6.40 15.85
CA SER A 149 -9.82 -6.24 15.24
C SER A 149 -10.06 -7.25 14.12
N VAL A 150 -9.03 -7.55 13.32
CA VAL A 150 -9.07 -8.61 12.31
C VAL A 150 -9.34 -9.97 12.96
N TYR A 151 -8.57 -10.31 14.00
CA TYR A 151 -8.73 -11.55 14.76
C TYR A 151 -10.15 -11.71 15.32
N GLN A 152 -10.66 -10.68 16.00
CA GLN A 152 -12.02 -10.67 16.54
C GLN A 152 -13.09 -10.84 15.45
N PHE A 153 -12.91 -10.19 14.31
CA PHE A 153 -13.84 -10.29 13.19
C PHE A 153 -13.84 -11.71 12.58
N LEU A 154 -12.68 -12.32 12.37
CA LEU A 154 -12.58 -13.68 11.84
C LEU A 154 -13.20 -14.71 12.79
N LYS A 155 -12.98 -14.55 14.10
CA LYS A 155 -13.63 -15.39 15.14
C LYS A 155 -15.16 -15.29 15.07
N SER A 156 -15.69 -14.08 14.86
CA SER A 156 -17.14 -13.89 14.68
C SER A 156 -17.71 -14.59 13.45
N LEU A 157 -16.90 -14.79 12.40
CA LEU A 157 -17.25 -15.54 11.20
C LEU A 157 -17.08 -17.06 11.37
N LYS A 158 -16.76 -17.54 12.58
CA LYS A 158 -16.42 -18.94 12.88
C LYS A 158 -15.33 -19.50 11.98
N LYS A 159 -14.39 -18.65 11.55
CA LYS A 159 -13.21 -19.09 10.83
C LYS A 159 -12.15 -19.50 11.84
N THR A 160 -11.47 -20.61 11.57
CA THR A 160 -10.38 -21.11 12.41
C THR A 160 -9.19 -20.18 12.27
N VAL A 161 -8.84 -19.48 13.35
CA VAL A 161 -7.72 -18.53 13.49
C VAL A 161 -7.01 -18.79 14.81
#